data_AF-A0A914C676-F1
#
_entry.id   AF-A0A914C676-F1
#
_cell.length_a   1.000
_cell.length_b   1.000
_cell.length_c   1.000
_cell.angle_alpha   90.00
_cell.angle_beta   90.00
_cell.angle_gamma   90.00
#
_symmetry.space_group_name_H-M   'P 1'
#
loop_
_entity.id
_entity.type
_entity.pdbx_description
1 polymer ?
#
loop_
_entity_poly.entity_id
_entity_poly.type
_entity_poly.pdbx_seq_one_letter_code
_entity_poly.pdbx_strand_id
1 'polypeptide(L)'
;MCWLNDSIPFLVYAMSTINELLRSVRNKWSVPKKNNQNNVLVNRYLYRASMADDLVASVLQRFESIKIPEEKAAKLKDEANEYFKKEIYDVAIDLYSKAIELDPNVAIYYSNRSMAYLKKELYGLALEDAERSLQLDPNYVKAYYRRASANMALGKFKLALKDYDTVRKAKPSDKDAQKKFDECQKIVKRIAFEKAISCDENKSVAETIDIYKIQVDEGYKGPYLELDISKDFMEKLIDLYKNQGKLHAKYAYKILLEIRKYFTQQPTLVEISVPDRQKFTICGDVHGQFYDLCNIFELNGLPSETNPYLFNGDFVDRGSFSVETIFTLFGFKLLYPNHFYLSRGNHESDVMNKMYGFEGEVKSKYSQKMAELFTEIFNYLPLCHVVNKKIFVCHGGLFKENDITLDKIKAVNRVRQPPDEGIMCDLLWSDPQEENGRAPSKRGVGIQFGPDITENFLKKNDLLYVVRSHEVKPEGYEKHHDGKCYTIFSAPNYCDTIGNKGAFITITGENLFPPRITSFEAVSHPNVKAMAYASSFFNFL
;
A
#
# COMPACT_ATOMS: atom_id res chain seq x y z
N MET A 1 -15.29 10.71 -65.44
CA MET A 1 -14.76 12.09 -65.37
C MET A 1 -15.46 12.78 -64.23
N CYS A 2 -14.87 12.75 -63.03
CA CYS A 2 -15.39 13.40 -61.84
C CYS A 2 -14.30 14.30 -61.25
N TRP A 3 -14.74 15.44 -60.77
CA TRP A 3 -13.96 16.63 -60.48
C TRP A 3 -13.10 16.48 -59.22
N LEU A 4 -11.83 16.88 -59.36
CA LEU A 4 -10.84 17.10 -58.29
C LEU A 4 -10.57 18.60 -58.24
N ASN A 5 -10.99 19.26 -57.17
CA ASN A 5 -10.39 20.46 -56.56
C ASN A 5 -11.43 21.09 -55.64
N ASP A 6 -11.16 21.12 -54.33
CA ASP A 6 -11.53 22.18 -53.37
C ASP A 6 -11.47 21.70 -51.91
N SER A 7 -10.29 21.31 -51.42
CA SER A 7 -10.10 21.03 -49.97
C SER A 7 -8.64 21.20 -49.49
N ILE A 8 -7.94 22.24 -49.95
CA ILE A 8 -6.55 22.53 -49.51
C ILE A 8 -6.36 23.88 -48.75
N PRO A 9 -7.28 24.88 -48.74
CA PRO A 9 -7.03 26.11 -47.97
C PRO A 9 -7.28 26.05 -46.46
N PHE A 10 -8.01 25.06 -45.94
CA PHE A 10 -8.44 25.07 -44.51
C PHE A 10 -7.38 24.54 -43.52
N LEU A 11 -6.44 23.72 -43.99
CA LEU A 11 -5.40 23.10 -43.15
C LEU A 11 -4.21 24.03 -42.86
N VAL A 12 -3.96 25.02 -43.71
CA VAL A 12 -2.84 25.96 -43.54
C VAL A 12 -3.17 27.07 -42.54
N TYR A 13 -4.45 27.47 -42.42
CA TYR A 13 -4.88 28.50 -41.48
C TYR A 13 -4.97 27.99 -40.03
N ALA A 14 -5.30 26.72 -39.82
CA ALA A 14 -5.35 26.11 -38.48
C ALA A 14 -3.96 25.87 -37.86
N MET A 15 -2.93 25.64 -38.69
CA MET A 15 -1.55 25.43 -38.21
C MET A 15 -0.82 26.73 -37.83
N SER A 16 -1.21 27.89 -38.36
CA SER A 16 -0.60 29.17 -37.97
C SER A 16 -1.13 29.68 -36.62
N THR A 17 -2.41 29.47 -36.32
CA THR A 17 -3.03 29.93 -35.06
C THR A 17 -2.58 29.13 -33.84
N ILE A 18 -2.27 27.84 -34.01
CA ILE A 18 -1.74 26.98 -32.94
C ILE A 18 -0.29 27.37 -32.59
N ASN A 19 0.52 27.74 -33.60
CA ASN A 19 1.91 28.17 -33.37
C ASN A 19 2.03 29.55 -32.70
N GLU A 20 1.08 30.46 -32.93
CA GLU A 20 1.03 31.74 -32.20
C GLU A 20 0.53 31.59 -30.76
N LEU A 21 -0.41 30.67 -30.49
CA LEU A 21 -0.84 30.34 -29.12
C LEU A 21 0.31 29.72 -28.31
N LEU A 22 1.09 28.81 -28.92
CA LEU A 22 2.25 28.20 -28.28
C LEU A 22 3.40 29.20 -28.04
N ARG A 23 3.56 30.22 -28.89
CA ARG A 23 4.52 31.32 -28.65
C ARG A 23 4.08 32.28 -27.53
N SER A 24 2.78 32.53 -27.41
CA SER A 24 2.21 33.35 -26.32
C SER A 24 2.35 32.68 -24.94
N VAL A 25 2.27 31.35 -24.86
CA VAL A 25 2.44 30.60 -23.60
C VAL A 25 3.92 30.53 -23.19
N ARG A 26 4.84 30.48 -24.16
CA ARG A 26 6.29 30.39 -23.91
C ARG A 26 6.92 31.68 -23.37
N ASN A 27 6.35 32.85 -23.68
CA ASN A 27 6.90 34.16 -23.29
C ASN A 27 6.34 34.75 -21.98
N LYS A 28 5.44 34.05 -21.26
CA LYS A 28 4.90 34.51 -19.95
C LYS A 28 5.51 33.86 -18.71
N TRP A 29 6.55 33.04 -18.86
CA TRP A 29 7.30 32.43 -17.76
C TRP A 29 8.72 32.97 -17.68
N SER A 30 8.86 34.24 -17.32
CA SER A 30 10.10 34.80 -16.77
C SER A 30 9.90 35.05 -15.27
N VAL A 31 10.20 34.04 -14.46
CA VAL A 31 10.19 34.14 -12.99
C VAL A 31 11.63 34.39 -12.50
N PRO A 32 11.86 35.36 -11.60
CA PRO A 32 13.20 35.72 -11.15
C PRO A 32 13.82 34.64 -10.24
N LYS A 33 15.14 34.46 -10.38
CA LYS A 33 15.99 33.56 -9.57
C LYS A 33 15.87 33.88 -8.08
N LYS A 34 15.20 33.02 -7.30
CA LYS A 34 15.49 32.78 -5.87
C LYS A 34 15.36 31.30 -5.53
N ASN A 35 16.34 30.84 -4.73
CA ASN A 35 16.65 29.46 -4.34
C ASN A 35 15.45 28.52 -4.23
N ASN A 36 15.47 27.46 -5.02
CA ASN A 36 14.38 26.50 -5.09
C ASN A 36 14.94 25.06 -5.13
N GLN A 37 15.18 24.48 -3.95
CA GLN A 37 15.41 23.02 -3.81
C GLN A 37 14.09 22.23 -3.93
N ASN A 38 12.93 22.90 -3.86
CA ASN A 38 11.60 22.28 -3.77
C ASN A 38 10.96 21.92 -5.13
N ASN A 39 11.53 22.36 -6.26
CA ASN A 39 11.05 22.00 -7.61
C ASN A 39 11.70 20.73 -8.18
N VAL A 40 12.60 20.09 -7.43
CA VAL A 40 13.44 18.98 -7.93
C VAL A 40 12.78 17.62 -7.69
N LEU A 41 11.96 17.46 -6.65
CA LEU A 41 11.46 16.16 -6.20
C LEU A 41 10.15 15.73 -6.87
N VAL A 42 9.17 16.63 -7.00
CA VAL A 42 7.91 16.40 -7.74
C VAL A 42 8.16 16.13 -9.21
N ASN A 43 9.08 16.92 -9.80
CA ASN A 43 9.57 16.63 -11.14
C ASN A 43 10.10 15.21 -11.18
N ARG A 44 10.86 14.73 -10.19
CA ARG A 44 11.55 13.43 -10.24
C ARG A 44 10.64 12.21 -10.46
N TYR A 45 9.39 12.16 -10.00
CA TYR A 45 8.53 11.00 -10.24
C TYR A 45 7.83 11.06 -11.60
N LEU A 46 7.17 12.17 -11.94
CA LEU A 46 6.59 12.37 -13.27
C LEU A 46 7.68 12.34 -14.36
N TYR A 47 8.84 12.90 -14.07
CA TYR A 47 10.06 12.78 -14.85
C TYR A 47 10.61 11.35 -14.81
N ARG A 48 10.41 10.53 -13.77
CA ARG A 48 10.83 9.11 -13.76
C ARG A 48 9.91 8.23 -14.61
N ALA A 49 8.60 8.46 -14.59
CA ALA A 49 7.65 7.76 -15.46
C ALA A 49 7.83 8.19 -16.92
N SER A 50 7.93 9.51 -17.18
CA SER A 50 8.27 10.00 -18.52
C SER A 50 9.69 9.61 -18.93
N MET A 51 10.67 9.60 -18.01
CA MET A 51 12.01 9.06 -18.28
C MET A 51 11.95 7.57 -18.55
N ALA A 52 11.09 6.79 -17.89
CA ALA A 52 11.03 5.37 -18.12
C ALA A 52 10.61 5.11 -19.56
N ASP A 53 9.55 5.78 -20.02
CA ASP A 53 9.11 5.75 -21.41
C ASP A 53 10.21 6.26 -22.36
N ASP A 54 10.85 7.38 -22.06
CA ASP A 54 11.95 7.94 -22.88
C ASP A 54 13.17 7.00 -22.93
N LEU A 55 13.51 6.36 -21.82
CA LEU A 55 14.62 5.40 -21.72
C LEU A 55 14.29 4.13 -22.49
N VAL A 56 13.08 3.61 -22.35
CA VAL A 56 12.59 2.45 -23.11
C VAL A 56 12.62 2.78 -24.61
N ALA A 57 12.07 3.92 -25.01
CA ALA A 57 12.07 4.37 -26.41
C ALA A 57 13.50 4.51 -26.96
N SER A 58 14.40 5.13 -26.20
CA SER A 58 15.82 5.25 -26.55
C SER A 58 16.50 3.90 -26.73
N VAL A 59 16.22 2.93 -25.84
CA VAL A 59 16.73 1.56 -25.97
C VAL A 59 16.17 0.88 -27.22
N LEU A 60 14.86 1.01 -27.48
CA LEU A 60 14.21 0.42 -28.65
C LEU A 60 14.79 0.98 -29.95
N GLN A 61 15.08 2.28 -30.00
CA GLN A 61 15.70 2.94 -31.14
C GLN A 61 17.12 2.41 -31.42
N ARG A 62 17.92 2.14 -30.38
CA ARG A 62 19.29 1.59 -30.54
C ARG A 62 19.32 0.23 -31.27
N PHE A 63 18.23 -0.53 -31.21
CA PHE A 63 18.12 -1.85 -31.83
C PHE A 63 17.10 -1.89 -32.97
N GLU A 64 16.69 -0.73 -33.50
CA GLU A 64 15.73 -0.66 -34.61
C GLU A 64 16.25 -1.33 -35.88
N SER A 65 17.57 -1.26 -36.12
CA SER A 65 18.23 -1.86 -37.28
C SER A 65 18.32 -3.39 -37.26
N ILE A 66 18.10 -4.03 -36.10
CA ILE A 66 18.13 -5.49 -35.96
C ILE A 66 16.81 -6.06 -36.49
N LYS A 67 16.90 -6.79 -37.61
CA LYS A 67 15.73 -7.36 -38.31
C LYS A 67 15.29 -8.73 -37.79
N ILE A 68 16.19 -9.46 -37.13
CA ILE A 68 15.89 -10.79 -36.59
C ILE A 68 15.23 -10.61 -35.22
N PRO A 69 13.93 -11.00 -35.05
CA PRO A 69 13.19 -10.77 -33.81
C PRO A 69 13.86 -11.38 -32.58
N GLU A 70 14.39 -12.59 -32.69
CA GLU A 70 15.03 -13.34 -31.61
C GLU A 70 16.35 -12.66 -31.16
N GLU A 71 17.12 -12.15 -32.13
CA GLU A 71 18.34 -11.39 -31.84
C GLU A 71 18.01 -10.07 -31.12
N LYS A 72 16.98 -9.36 -31.61
CA LYS A 72 16.50 -8.12 -31.00
C LYS A 72 15.97 -8.36 -29.59
N ALA A 73 15.18 -9.42 -29.37
CA ALA A 73 14.67 -9.82 -28.06
C ALA A 73 15.81 -10.12 -27.08
N ALA A 74 16.85 -10.83 -27.52
CA ALA A 74 18.02 -11.12 -26.70
C ALA A 74 18.75 -9.84 -26.25
N LYS A 75 18.88 -8.84 -27.14
CA LYS A 75 19.48 -7.52 -26.82
C LYS A 75 18.62 -6.72 -25.84
N LEU A 76 17.30 -6.69 -26.04
CA LEU A 76 16.39 -6.01 -25.11
C LEU A 76 16.44 -6.63 -23.72
N LYS A 77 16.51 -7.97 -23.62
CA LYS A 77 16.72 -8.66 -22.35
C LYS A 77 18.07 -8.28 -21.70
N ASP A 78 19.13 -8.04 -22.49
CA ASP A 78 20.43 -7.65 -21.93
C ASP A 78 20.38 -6.24 -21.34
N GLU A 79 19.78 -5.29 -22.05
CA GLU A 79 19.54 -3.95 -21.51
C GLU A 79 18.62 -4.00 -20.28
N ALA A 80 17.56 -4.80 -20.32
CA ALA A 80 16.69 -5.00 -19.16
C ALA A 80 17.46 -5.51 -17.94
N ASN A 81 18.41 -6.43 -18.12
CA ASN A 81 19.30 -6.88 -17.03
C ASN A 81 20.18 -5.74 -16.49
N GLU A 82 20.66 -4.83 -17.33
CA GLU A 82 21.45 -3.67 -16.90
C GLU A 82 20.61 -2.65 -16.13
N TYR A 83 19.38 -2.38 -16.57
CA TYR A 83 18.44 -1.53 -15.82
C TYR A 83 18.03 -2.18 -14.51
N PHE A 84 17.84 -3.50 -14.48
CA PHE A 84 17.58 -4.25 -13.25
C PHE A 84 18.74 -4.11 -12.25
N LYS A 85 20.00 -4.22 -12.68
CA LYS A 85 21.18 -4.03 -11.82
C LYS A 85 21.29 -2.60 -11.27
N LYS A 86 20.78 -1.62 -12.01
CA LYS A 86 20.69 -0.21 -11.58
C LYS A 86 19.46 0.06 -10.69
N GLU A 87 18.69 -0.98 -10.37
CA GLU A 87 17.46 -0.91 -9.58
C GLU A 87 16.34 -0.07 -10.24
N ILE A 88 16.41 0.10 -11.57
CA ILE A 88 15.39 0.78 -12.37
C ILE A 88 14.43 -0.28 -12.90
N TYR A 89 13.62 -0.83 -12.00
CA TYR A 89 12.81 -2.01 -12.28
C TYR A 89 11.69 -1.77 -13.28
N ASP A 90 11.09 -0.58 -13.33
CA ASP A 90 10.00 -0.25 -14.27
C ASP A 90 10.49 -0.37 -15.73
N VAL A 91 11.62 0.28 -16.05
CA VAL A 91 12.27 0.15 -17.38
C VAL A 91 12.68 -1.30 -17.66
N ALA A 92 13.19 -2.02 -16.67
CA ALA A 92 13.54 -3.42 -16.85
C ALA A 92 12.32 -4.29 -17.20
N ILE A 93 11.18 -4.09 -16.51
CA ILE A 93 9.92 -4.78 -16.77
C ILE A 93 9.43 -4.50 -18.19
N ASP A 94 9.45 -3.25 -18.63
CA ASP A 94 8.99 -2.87 -19.96
C ASP A 94 9.88 -3.48 -21.05
N LEU A 95 11.21 -3.41 -20.88
CA LEU A 95 12.15 -4.03 -21.82
C LEU A 95 12.05 -5.55 -21.86
N TYR A 96 11.84 -6.23 -20.72
CA TYR A 96 11.53 -7.67 -20.74
C TYR A 96 10.21 -7.96 -21.44
N SER A 97 9.20 -7.12 -21.26
CA SER A 97 7.91 -7.27 -21.93
C SER A 97 8.05 -7.13 -23.44
N LYS A 98 8.83 -6.15 -23.91
CA LYS A 98 9.18 -6.01 -25.33
C LYS A 98 10.01 -7.18 -25.87
N ALA A 99 10.90 -7.75 -25.06
CA ALA A 99 11.59 -8.99 -25.45
C ALA A 99 10.62 -10.18 -25.60
N ILE A 100 9.65 -10.31 -24.70
CA ILE A 100 8.62 -11.37 -24.74
C ILE A 100 7.66 -11.19 -25.92
N GLU A 101 7.27 -9.95 -26.25
CA GLU A 101 6.47 -9.65 -27.43
C GLU A 101 7.15 -10.12 -28.73
N LEU A 102 8.49 -10.00 -28.80
CA LEU A 102 9.28 -10.40 -29.96
C LEU A 102 9.57 -11.90 -30.01
N ASP A 103 9.86 -12.52 -28.87
CA ASP A 103 10.11 -13.95 -28.76
C ASP A 103 9.47 -14.52 -27.46
N PRO A 104 8.22 -15.01 -27.56
CA PRO A 104 7.43 -15.39 -26.39
C PRO A 104 7.75 -16.79 -25.85
N ASN A 105 8.66 -17.55 -26.48
CA ASN A 105 8.94 -18.94 -26.14
C ASN A 105 10.23 -19.13 -25.33
N VAL A 106 10.85 -18.04 -24.86
CA VAL A 106 12.09 -18.10 -24.07
C VAL A 106 11.80 -18.01 -22.57
N ALA A 107 11.99 -19.12 -21.87
CA ALA A 107 11.75 -19.23 -20.42
C ALA A 107 12.50 -18.17 -19.58
N ILE A 108 13.71 -17.78 -20.00
CA ILE A 108 14.57 -16.83 -19.29
C ILE A 108 13.91 -15.45 -19.17
N TYR A 109 13.16 -15.01 -20.18
CA TYR A 109 12.59 -13.66 -20.20
C TYR A 109 11.54 -13.51 -19.10
N TYR A 110 10.61 -14.47 -19.02
CA TYR A 110 9.61 -14.52 -17.96
C TYR A 110 10.26 -14.66 -16.58
N SER A 111 11.25 -15.53 -16.39
CA SER A 111 11.89 -15.66 -15.08
C SER A 111 12.64 -14.39 -14.63
N ASN A 112 13.18 -13.61 -15.56
CA ASN A 112 13.84 -12.36 -15.23
C ASN A 112 12.81 -11.26 -14.93
N ARG A 113 11.74 -11.16 -15.73
CA ARG A 113 10.64 -10.22 -15.46
C ARG A 113 9.90 -10.54 -14.17
N SER A 114 9.70 -11.82 -13.85
CA SER A 114 9.21 -12.30 -12.55
C SER A 114 10.06 -11.79 -11.39
N MET A 115 11.39 -11.75 -11.52
CA MET A 115 12.27 -11.17 -10.50
C MET A 115 12.09 -9.65 -10.38
N ALA A 116 11.93 -8.95 -11.50
CA ALA A 116 11.60 -7.52 -11.46
C ALA A 116 10.25 -7.26 -10.77
N TYR A 117 9.24 -8.09 -11.05
CA TYR A 117 7.96 -8.05 -10.33
C TYR A 117 8.10 -8.34 -8.85
N LEU A 118 8.94 -9.28 -8.42
CA LEU A 118 9.23 -9.50 -6.98
C LEU A 118 9.80 -8.25 -6.32
N LYS A 119 10.74 -7.55 -6.98
CA LYS A 119 11.33 -6.30 -6.48
C LYS A 119 10.33 -5.14 -6.42
N LYS A 120 9.31 -5.17 -7.27
CA LYS A 120 8.18 -4.24 -7.28
C LYS A 120 6.97 -4.73 -6.46
N GLU A 121 7.09 -5.89 -5.82
CA GLU A 121 6.06 -6.50 -4.98
C GLU A 121 4.75 -6.86 -5.72
N LEU A 122 4.86 -7.02 -7.03
CA LEU A 122 3.80 -7.49 -7.91
C LEU A 122 3.80 -9.02 -7.90
N TYR A 123 3.55 -9.61 -6.73
CA TYR A 123 3.76 -11.04 -6.48
C TYR A 123 2.87 -11.96 -7.33
N GLY A 124 1.69 -11.48 -7.74
CA GLY A 124 0.80 -12.19 -8.66
C GLY A 124 1.41 -12.29 -10.06
N LEU A 125 1.86 -11.17 -10.60
CA LEU A 125 2.57 -11.15 -11.90
C LEU A 125 3.87 -11.95 -11.85
N ALA A 126 4.59 -11.87 -10.72
CA ALA A 126 5.79 -12.68 -10.51
C ALA A 126 5.49 -14.18 -10.53
N LEU A 127 4.38 -14.61 -9.92
CA LEU A 127 3.93 -16.00 -9.92
C LEU A 127 3.57 -16.46 -11.33
N GLU A 128 2.77 -15.67 -12.06
CA GLU A 128 2.35 -15.97 -13.43
C GLU A 128 3.55 -16.14 -14.37
N ASP A 129 4.50 -15.19 -14.35
CA ASP A 129 5.70 -15.28 -15.17
C ASP A 129 6.60 -16.47 -14.76
N ALA A 130 6.71 -16.77 -13.46
CA ALA A 130 7.48 -17.92 -13.02
C ALA A 130 6.83 -19.25 -13.47
N GLU A 131 5.50 -19.34 -13.45
CA GLU A 131 4.77 -20.48 -13.97
C GLU A 131 4.91 -20.59 -15.49
N ARG A 132 4.80 -19.49 -16.22
CA ARG A 132 4.99 -19.46 -17.67
C ARG A 132 6.41 -19.88 -18.06
N SER A 133 7.42 -19.43 -17.32
CA SER A 133 8.81 -19.87 -17.48
C SER A 133 8.95 -21.39 -17.32
N LEU A 134 8.30 -21.98 -16.31
CA LEU A 134 8.33 -23.43 -16.08
C LEU A 134 7.50 -24.25 -17.08
N GLN A 135 6.47 -23.66 -17.68
CA GLN A 135 5.74 -24.29 -18.80
C GLN A 135 6.63 -24.40 -20.04
N LEU A 136 7.50 -23.40 -20.27
CA LEU A 136 8.43 -23.38 -21.40
C LEU A 136 9.67 -24.26 -21.14
N ASP A 137 10.24 -24.20 -19.93
CA ASP A 137 11.36 -25.04 -19.52
C ASP A 137 11.14 -25.56 -18.07
N PRO A 138 10.63 -26.80 -17.92
CA PRO A 138 10.42 -27.42 -16.61
C PRO A 138 11.69 -27.64 -15.78
N ASN A 139 12.88 -27.56 -16.40
CA ASN A 139 14.17 -27.73 -15.73
C ASN A 139 14.79 -26.39 -15.31
N TYR A 140 14.14 -25.26 -15.58
CA TYR A 140 14.67 -23.94 -15.29
C TYR A 140 14.62 -23.62 -13.78
N VAL A 141 15.67 -24.01 -13.05
CA VAL A 141 15.77 -23.90 -11.58
C VAL A 141 15.49 -22.49 -11.06
N LYS A 142 15.89 -21.43 -11.79
CA LYS A 142 15.64 -20.04 -11.37
C LYS A 142 14.14 -19.72 -11.30
N ALA A 143 13.31 -20.30 -12.17
CA ALA A 143 11.87 -20.05 -12.13
C ALA A 143 11.19 -20.69 -10.92
N TYR A 144 11.59 -21.91 -10.51
CA TYR A 144 11.14 -22.47 -9.22
C TYR A 144 11.50 -21.55 -8.07
N TYR A 145 12.71 -21.00 -8.08
CA TYR A 145 13.13 -20.05 -7.06
C TYR A 145 12.28 -18.76 -7.08
N ARG A 146 11.95 -18.22 -8.25
CA ARG A 146 11.08 -17.03 -8.35
C ARG A 146 9.67 -17.33 -7.86
N ARG A 147 9.10 -18.47 -8.26
CA ARG A 147 7.77 -18.93 -7.83
C ARG A 147 7.71 -19.17 -6.32
N ALA A 148 8.78 -19.75 -5.75
CA ALA A 148 8.92 -19.93 -4.32
C ALA A 148 8.93 -18.59 -3.57
N SER A 149 9.73 -17.62 -4.04
CA SER A 149 9.78 -16.27 -3.48
C SER A 149 8.41 -15.57 -3.54
N ALA A 150 7.70 -15.67 -4.67
CA ALA A 150 6.36 -15.08 -4.82
C ALA A 150 5.35 -15.71 -3.87
N ASN A 151 5.28 -17.06 -3.83
CA ASN A 151 4.41 -17.78 -2.90
C ASN A 151 4.75 -17.47 -1.43
N MET A 152 6.03 -17.29 -1.12
CA MET A 152 6.46 -16.93 0.22
C MET A 152 5.95 -15.54 0.62
N ALA A 153 6.10 -14.54 -0.26
CA ALA A 153 5.60 -13.18 -0.02
C ALA A 153 4.07 -13.14 0.13
N LEU A 154 3.38 -14.02 -0.60
CA LEU A 154 1.93 -14.24 -0.50
C LEU A 154 1.48 -15.05 0.73
N GLY A 155 2.39 -15.45 1.62
CA GLY A 155 2.05 -16.30 2.78
C GLY A 155 1.70 -17.76 2.41
N LYS A 156 1.85 -18.17 1.15
CA LYS A 156 1.59 -19.53 0.64
C LYS A 156 2.78 -20.45 0.94
N PHE A 157 3.16 -20.54 2.22
CA PHE A 157 4.40 -21.16 2.68
C PHE A 157 4.56 -22.63 2.27
N LYS A 158 3.47 -23.41 2.22
CA LYS A 158 3.53 -24.82 1.77
C LYS A 158 3.90 -24.95 0.29
N LEU A 159 3.38 -24.07 -0.56
CA LEU A 159 3.72 -24.04 -1.98
C LEU A 159 5.17 -23.57 -2.17
N ALA A 160 5.56 -22.52 -1.46
CA ALA A 160 6.94 -22.04 -1.45
C ALA A 160 7.95 -23.12 -1.03
N LEU A 161 7.63 -23.89 0.02
CA LEU A 161 8.50 -24.95 0.53
C LEU A 161 8.75 -26.05 -0.51
N LYS A 162 7.73 -26.43 -1.29
CA LYS A 162 7.85 -27.42 -2.36
C LYS A 162 8.83 -26.97 -3.45
N ASP A 163 8.72 -25.71 -3.86
CA ASP A 163 9.61 -25.15 -4.87
C ASP A 163 11.03 -24.95 -4.33
N TYR A 164 11.20 -24.47 -3.09
CA TYR A 164 12.52 -24.37 -2.45
C TYR A 164 13.21 -25.72 -2.30
N ASP A 165 12.47 -26.79 -1.97
CA ASP A 165 13.03 -28.14 -1.92
C ASP A 165 13.56 -28.58 -3.30
N THR A 166 12.83 -28.24 -4.36
CA THR A 166 13.23 -28.51 -5.75
C THR A 166 14.53 -27.77 -6.09
N VAL A 167 14.63 -26.48 -5.76
CA VAL A 167 15.84 -25.67 -5.99
C VAL A 167 17.03 -26.26 -5.22
N ARG A 168 16.87 -26.52 -3.93
CA ARG A 168 17.93 -27.04 -3.05
C ARG A 168 18.45 -28.39 -3.51
N LYS A 169 17.56 -29.28 -4.00
CA LYS A 169 17.93 -30.56 -4.61
C LYS A 169 18.71 -30.38 -5.92
N ALA A 170 18.30 -29.43 -6.75
CA ALA A 170 18.98 -29.13 -8.01
C ALA A 170 20.34 -28.43 -7.81
N LYS A 171 20.51 -27.69 -6.70
CA LYS A 171 21.76 -26.99 -6.35
C LYS A 171 22.18 -27.24 -4.90
N PRO A 172 22.70 -28.42 -4.55
CA PRO A 172 23.02 -28.77 -3.17
C PRO A 172 24.13 -27.92 -2.53
N SER A 173 25.01 -27.32 -3.34
CA SER A 173 26.09 -26.44 -2.89
C SER A 173 25.68 -24.98 -2.73
N ASP A 174 24.46 -24.62 -3.15
CA ASP A 174 23.94 -23.26 -3.04
C ASP A 174 23.45 -22.99 -1.61
N LYS A 175 24.30 -22.29 -0.84
CA LYS A 175 24.02 -21.92 0.54
C LYS A 175 22.75 -21.08 0.69
N ASP A 176 22.44 -20.25 -0.30
CA ASP A 176 21.24 -19.41 -0.26
C ASP A 176 19.98 -20.26 -0.45
N ALA A 177 19.99 -21.18 -1.41
CA ALA A 177 18.87 -22.11 -1.62
C ALA A 177 18.60 -22.98 -0.37
N GLN A 178 19.65 -23.49 0.28
CA GLN A 178 19.52 -24.24 1.54
C GLN A 178 18.92 -23.38 2.65
N LYS A 179 19.45 -22.17 2.85
CA LYS A 179 18.95 -21.23 3.86
C LYS A 179 17.47 -20.90 3.68
N LYS A 180 17.05 -20.61 2.44
CA LYS A 180 15.64 -20.29 2.15
C LYS A 180 14.70 -21.47 2.40
N PHE A 181 15.12 -22.69 2.06
CA PHE A 181 14.36 -23.88 2.40
C PHE A 181 14.21 -24.05 3.91
N ASP A 182 15.30 -23.91 4.68
CA ASP A 182 15.29 -24.10 6.13
C ASP A 182 14.38 -23.05 6.81
N GLU A 183 14.46 -21.79 6.39
CA GLU A 183 13.57 -20.74 6.92
C GLU A 183 12.11 -20.97 6.56
N CYS A 184 11.81 -21.32 5.30
CA CYS A 184 10.45 -21.65 4.90
C CYS A 184 9.90 -22.85 5.70
N GLN A 185 10.74 -23.87 5.93
CA GLN A 185 10.38 -25.03 6.73
C GLN A 185 10.10 -24.67 8.19
N LYS A 186 10.91 -23.80 8.81
CA LYS A 186 10.66 -23.30 10.18
C LYS A 186 9.31 -22.60 10.27
N ILE A 187 8.97 -21.77 9.29
CA ILE A 187 7.67 -21.06 9.26
C ILE A 187 6.51 -22.05 9.11
N VAL A 188 6.59 -22.99 8.17
CA VAL A 188 5.55 -24.02 8.00
C VAL A 188 5.36 -24.85 9.28
N LYS A 189 6.46 -25.24 9.94
CA LYS A 189 6.41 -25.97 11.21
C LYS A 189 5.80 -25.13 12.33
N ARG A 190 6.18 -23.85 12.45
CA ARG A 190 5.63 -22.92 13.43
C ARG A 190 4.13 -22.75 13.25
N ILE A 191 3.66 -22.49 12.02
CA ILE A 191 2.23 -22.34 11.71
C ILE A 191 1.46 -23.63 12.01
N ALA A 192 2.02 -24.79 11.67
CA ALA A 192 1.40 -26.07 11.98
C ALA A 192 1.29 -26.30 13.50
N PHE A 193 2.31 -25.90 14.27
CA PHE A 193 2.34 -25.97 15.72
C PHE A 193 1.33 -25.01 16.37
N GLU A 194 1.32 -23.73 15.95
CA GLU A 194 0.34 -22.73 16.39
C GLU A 194 -1.09 -23.21 16.12
N LYS A 195 -1.36 -23.76 14.93
CA LYS A 195 -2.67 -24.31 14.57
C LYS A 195 -3.04 -25.52 15.44
N ALA A 196 -2.08 -26.39 15.77
CA ALA A 196 -2.34 -27.53 16.65
C ALA A 196 -2.67 -27.09 18.09
N ILE A 197 -2.08 -26.00 18.58
CA ILE A 197 -2.33 -25.46 19.91
C ILE A 197 -3.63 -24.63 19.97
N SER A 198 -4.08 -24.07 18.85
CA SER A 198 -5.33 -23.29 18.77
C SER A 198 -6.62 -24.09 19.05
N CYS A 199 -6.50 -25.36 19.44
CA CYS A 199 -7.62 -26.28 19.73
C CYS A 199 -8.13 -26.20 21.18
N ASP A 200 -7.43 -25.51 22.08
CA ASP A 200 -7.91 -25.25 23.45
C ASP A 200 -8.43 -23.81 23.54
N GLU A 201 -9.67 -23.64 24.02
CA GLU A 201 -10.41 -22.38 24.23
C GLU A 201 -9.58 -21.09 24.04
N ASN A 202 -9.77 -20.39 22.91
CA ASN A 202 -9.10 -19.11 22.59
C ASN A 202 -9.43 -18.03 23.63
N LYS A 203 -8.82 -18.09 24.81
CA LYS A 203 -8.83 -17.01 25.79
C LYS A 203 -8.12 -15.82 25.17
N SER A 204 -8.77 -14.68 25.19
CA SER A 204 -8.21 -13.44 24.68
C SER A 204 -6.89 -13.11 25.40
N VAL A 205 -5.90 -12.61 24.66
CA VAL A 205 -4.64 -12.14 25.27
C VAL A 205 -4.93 -11.04 26.28
N ALA A 206 -5.96 -10.23 26.00
CA ALA A 206 -6.43 -9.16 26.89
C ALA A 206 -6.83 -9.67 28.28
N GLU A 207 -7.46 -10.85 28.38
CA GLU A 207 -7.91 -11.44 29.65
C GLU A 207 -6.74 -11.89 30.54
N THR A 208 -5.57 -12.09 29.94
CA THR A 208 -4.36 -12.50 30.68
C THR A 208 -3.53 -11.31 31.17
N ILE A 209 -3.94 -10.08 30.88
CA ILE A 209 -3.17 -8.87 31.20
C ILE A 209 -3.75 -8.20 32.44
N ASP A 210 -2.92 -8.10 33.47
CA ASP A 210 -3.22 -7.36 34.69
C ASP A 210 -2.32 -6.12 34.77
N ILE A 211 -2.86 -4.97 34.41
CA ILE A 211 -2.12 -3.70 34.38
C ILE A 211 -1.72 -3.20 35.78
N TYR A 212 -2.39 -3.65 36.84
CA TYR A 212 -2.11 -3.22 38.21
C TYR A 212 -0.83 -3.84 38.76
N LYS A 213 -0.41 -4.99 38.21
CA LYS A 213 0.87 -5.64 38.52
C LYS A 213 2.07 -4.98 37.84
N ILE A 214 1.84 -4.10 36.86
CA ILE A 214 2.91 -3.41 36.15
C ILE A 214 3.26 -2.14 36.93
N GLN A 215 4.43 -2.15 37.57
CA GLN A 215 4.97 -0.97 38.27
C GLN A 215 5.59 -0.01 37.25
N VAL A 216 5.49 1.29 37.54
CA VAL A 216 6.14 2.35 36.75
C VAL A 216 7.38 2.76 37.52
N ASP A 217 8.53 2.71 36.87
CA ASP A 217 9.80 3.11 37.49
C ASP A 217 9.75 4.59 37.92
N GLU A 218 10.31 4.92 39.10
CA GLU A 218 10.35 6.29 39.63
C GLU A 218 11.08 7.28 38.68
N GLY A 219 11.96 6.75 37.81
CA GLY A 219 12.70 7.52 36.81
C GLY A 219 11.95 7.78 35.51
N TYR A 220 10.71 7.28 35.34
CA TYR A 220 9.94 7.49 34.12
C TYR A 220 9.50 8.96 33.98
N LYS A 221 9.92 9.61 32.89
CA LYS A 221 9.63 11.03 32.60
C LYS A 221 8.61 11.25 31.49
N GLY A 222 8.04 10.17 30.94
CA GLY A 222 7.02 10.28 29.90
C GLY A 222 5.62 10.57 30.46
N PRO A 223 4.60 10.63 29.59
CA PRO A 223 3.24 10.94 30.01
C PRO A 223 2.62 9.79 30.83
N TYR A 224 1.94 10.16 31.92
CA TYR A 224 1.21 9.25 32.79
C TYR A 224 -0.26 9.20 32.39
N LEU A 225 -0.81 8.00 32.21
CA LEU A 225 -2.24 7.80 31.91
C LEU A 225 -2.97 7.23 33.14
N GLU A 226 -3.28 8.09 34.09
CA GLU A 226 -4.02 7.74 35.31
C GLU A 226 -5.52 7.55 35.04
N LEU A 227 -6.13 8.48 34.31
CA LEU A 227 -7.55 8.49 33.93
C LEU A 227 -7.72 8.18 32.43
N ASP A 228 -8.80 8.69 31.83
CA ASP A 228 -9.06 8.62 30.39
C ASP A 228 -8.04 9.45 29.60
N ILE A 229 -7.92 9.14 28.31
CA ILE A 229 -7.05 9.90 27.41
C ILE A 229 -7.55 11.34 27.32
N SER A 230 -6.64 12.29 27.54
CA SER A 230 -6.90 13.71 27.44
C SER A 230 -6.10 14.34 26.30
N LYS A 231 -6.47 15.56 25.90
CA LYS A 231 -5.71 16.34 24.91
C LYS A 231 -4.26 16.58 25.36
N ASP A 232 -4.05 16.95 26.63
CA ASP A 232 -2.71 17.15 27.21
C ASP A 232 -1.87 15.87 27.20
N PHE A 233 -2.48 14.70 27.48
CA PHE A 233 -1.79 13.42 27.34
C PHE A 233 -1.36 13.17 25.89
N MET A 234 -2.23 13.44 24.92
CA MET A 234 -1.91 13.26 23.49
C MET A 234 -0.79 14.19 23.01
N GLU A 235 -0.78 15.45 23.44
CA GLU A 235 0.30 16.40 23.13
C GLU A 235 1.63 15.90 23.70
N LYS A 236 1.66 15.51 24.98
CA LYS A 236 2.86 14.95 25.62
C LYS A 236 3.32 13.63 25.00
N LEU A 237 2.38 12.79 24.52
CA LEU A 237 2.69 11.54 23.83
C LEU A 237 3.36 11.80 22.49
N ILE A 238 2.83 12.75 21.71
CA ILE A 238 3.43 13.16 20.43
C ILE A 238 4.83 13.74 20.68
N ASP A 239 5.00 14.60 21.69
CA ASP A 239 6.30 15.17 22.04
C ASP A 239 7.30 14.09 22.48
N LEU A 240 6.86 13.12 23.28
CA LEU A 240 7.68 11.97 23.66
C LEU A 240 8.19 11.24 22.41
N TYR A 241 7.31 10.94 21.47
CA TYR A 241 7.63 10.19 20.25
C TYR A 241 8.48 11.00 19.25
N LYS A 242 8.23 12.30 19.09
CA LYS A 242 9.11 13.20 18.30
C LYS A 242 10.54 13.22 18.84
N ASN A 243 10.71 13.02 20.15
CA ASN A 243 12.01 12.92 20.82
C ASN A 243 12.52 11.46 20.94
N GLN A 244 11.97 10.52 20.17
CA GLN A 244 12.35 9.10 20.17
C GLN A 244 12.21 8.42 21.55
N GLY A 245 11.39 9.00 22.44
CA GLY A 245 11.02 8.42 23.72
C GLY A 245 10.01 7.29 23.55
N LYS A 246 9.79 6.51 24.62
CA LYS A 246 8.90 5.35 24.61
C LYS A 246 7.82 5.48 25.69
N LEU A 247 6.55 5.27 25.31
CA LEU A 247 5.45 5.22 26.27
C LEU A 247 5.63 4.01 27.20
N HIS A 248 5.46 4.18 28.50
CA HIS A 248 5.62 3.09 29.46
C HIS A 248 4.65 1.94 29.16
N ALA A 249 5.10 0.68 29.35
CA ALA A 249 4.33 -0.51 29.00
C ALA A 249 2.96 -0.58 29.69
N LYS A 250 2.87 -0.11 30.95
CA LYS A 250 1.60 0.00 31.69
C LYS A 250 0.54 0.80 30.92
N TYR A 251 0.92 1.98 30.43
CA TYR A 251 0.02 2.89 29.72
C TYR A 251 -0.26 2.42 28.29
N ALA A 252 0.74 1.82 27.63
CA ALA A 252 0.55 1.15 26.35
C ALA A 252 -0.50 0.04 26.45
N TYR A 253 -0.40 -0.87 27.43
CA TYR A 253 -1.42 -1.89 27.67
C TYR A 253 -2.79 -1.29 28.01
N LYS A 254 -2.85 -0.22 28.82
CA LYS A 254 -4.11 0.46 29.13
C LYS A 254 -4.80 0.96 27.85
N ILE A 255 -4.08 1.63 26.95
CA ILE A 255 -4.61 2.09 25.65
C ILE A 255 -5.13 0.90 24.84
N LEU A 256 -4.35 -0.18 24.76
CA LEU A 256 -4.71 -1.37 23.97
C LEU A 256 -5.94 -2.11 24.52
N LEU A 257 -6.08 -2.20 25.83
CA LEU A 257 -7.25 -2.83 26.45
C LEU A 257 -8.52 -1.99 26.23
N GLU A 258 -8.44 -0.67 26.34
CA GLU A 258 -9.59 0.21 26.11
C GLU A 258 -9.98 0.28 24.62
N ILE A 259 -9.01 0.40 23.70
CA ILE A 259 -9.32 0.42 22.26
C ILE A 259 -9.90 -0.91 21.78
N ARG A 260 -9.45 -2.04 22.36
CA ARG A 260 -10.04 -3.35 22.09
C ARG A 260 -11.52 -3.36 22.44
N LYS A 261 -11.88 -2.95 23.67
CA LYS A 261 -13.27 -2.87 24.12
C LYS A 261 -14.11 -2.01 23.18
N TYR A 262 -13.57 -0.88 22.75
CA TYR A 262 -14.22 0.00 21.80
C TYR A 262 -14.50 -0.69 20.46
N PHE A 263 -13.48 -1.30 19.84
CA PHE A 263 -13.63 -1.91 18.51
C PHE A 263 -14.49 -3.17 18.50
N THR A 264 -14.58 -3.92 19.60
CA THR A 264 -15.53 -5.04 19.73
C THR A 264 -16.98 -4.60 19.54
N GLN A 265 -17.32 -3.35 19.88
CA GLN A 265 -18.67 -2.81 19.76
C GLN A 265 -18.97 -2.19 18.39
N GLN A 266 -17.97 -2.03 17.53
CA GLN A 266 -18.16 -1.37 16.24
C GLN A 266 -18.77 -2.31 15.20
N PRO A 267 -19.55 -1.80 14.23
CA PRO A 267 -20.00 -2.58 13.08
C PRO A 267 -18.85 -2.78 12.07
N THR A 268 -19.04 -3.71 11.14
CA THR A 268 -18.07 -3.95 10.05
C THR A 268 -18.01 -2.79 9.07
N LEU A 269 -19.16 -2.17 8.79
CA LEU A 269 -19.30 -0.94 8.04
C LEU A 269 -19.80 0.16 8.98
N VAL A 270 -19.03 1.23 9.13
CA VAL A 270 -19.39 2.37 9.97
C VAL A 270 -20.00 3.48 9.11
N GLU A 271 -21.19 3.94 9.46
CA GLU A 271 -21.82 5.09 8.82
C GLU A 271 -21.43 6.38 9.55
N ILE A 272 -20.91 7.35 8.79
CA ILE A 272 -20.45 8.64 9.31
C ILE A 272 -21.39 9.73 8.81
N SER A 273 -21.89 10.56 9.72
CA SER A 273 -22.64 11.77 9.38
C SER A 273 -21.78 12.99 9.67
N VAL A 274 -21.50 13.77 8.63
CA VAL A 274 -20.78 15.04 8.64
C VAL A 274 -21.82 16.16 8.48
N PRO A 275 -22.07 16.95 9.53
CA PRO A 275 -22.96 18.10 9.47
C PRO A 275 -22.56 19.14 8.42
N ASP A 276 -23.53 19.92 7.96
CA ASP A 276 -23.29 21.08 7.10
C ASP A 276 -22.23 22.01 7.71
N ARG A 277 -21.36 22.55 6.87
CA ARG A 277 -20.23 23.43 7.20
C ARG A 277 -19.14 22.79 8.05
N GLN A 278 -19.31 21.55 8.51
CA GLN A 278 -18.27 20.82 9.21
C GLN A 278 -17.33 20.17 8.20
N LYS A 279 -16.03 20.42 8.37
CA LYS A 279 -14.96 19.80 7.61
C LYS A 279 -14.81 18.33 8.00
N PHE A 280 -14.50 17.46 7.05
CA PHE A 280 -14.10 16.07 7.31
C PHE A 280 -12.88 15.71 6.45
N THR A 281 -11.89 15.05 7.07
CA THR A 281 -10.64 14.68 6.40
C THR A 281 -10.52 13.17 6.21
N ILE A 282 -10.12 12.72 5.02
CA ILE A 282 -9.81 11.31 4.74
C ILE A 282 -8.33 11.19 4.36
N CYS A 283 -7.58 10.42 5.13
CA CYS A 283 -6.19 10.06 4.88
C CYS A 283 -6.12 8.61 4.40
N GLY A 284 -5.12 8.30 3.57
CA GLY A 284 -4.77 6.94 3.21
C GLY A 284 -3.68 6.37 4.10
N ASP A 285 -2.87 5.49 3.50
CA ASP A 285 -1.79 4.76 4.14
C ASP A 285 -0.76 5.72 4.76
N VAL A 286 -0.25 5.36 5.94
CA VAL A 286 0.80 6.13 6.66
C VAL A 286 2.05 5.27 6.89
N HIS A 287 1.90 3.94 7.00
CA HIS A 287 3.00 2.98 7.05
C HIS A 287 4.13 3.34 8.03
N GLY A 288 3.78 3.66 9.27
CA GLY A 288 4.76 3.96 10.31
C GLY A 288 5.62 5.19 10.05
N GLN A 289 5.22 6.10 9.14
CA GLN A 289 5.86 7.40 8.93
C GLN A 289 5.33 8.43 9.94
N PHE A 290 5.65 8.23 11.23
CA PHE A 290 5.13 9.04 12.34
C PHE A 290 5.36 10.56 12.20
N TYR A 291 6.51 10.96 11.64
CA TYR A 291 6.85 12.37 11.47
C TYR A 291 6.00 13.02 10.37
N ASP A 292 5.66 12.28 9.32
CA ASP A 292 4.71 12.72 8.30
C ASP A 292 3.27 12.74 8.81
N LEU A 293 2.90 11.80 9.70
CA LEU A 293 1.62 11.87 10.43
C LEU A 293 1.52 13.19 11.23
N CYS A 294 2.59 13.58 11.93
CA CYS A 294 2.63 14.86 12.63
C CYS A 294 2.51 16.03 11.66
N ASN A 295 3.17 15.97 10.50
CA ASN A 295 3.07 17.00 9.46
C ASN A 295 1.63 17.13 8.93
N ILE A 296 0.88 16.03 8.76
CA ILE A 296 -0.55 16.09 8.41
C ILE A 296 -1.32 16.91 9.46
N PHE A 297 -1.07 16.68 10.75
CA PHE A 297 -1.73 17.43 11.81
C PHE A 297 -1.28 18.90 11.90
N GLU A 298 -0.04 19.22 11.56
CA GLU A 298 0.46 20.59 11.48
C GLU A 298 -0.19 21.35 10.30
N LEU A 299 -0.31 20.69 9.13
CA LEU A 299 -0.90 21.28 7.92
C LEU A 299 -2.43 21.40 7.99
N ASN A 300 -3.09 20.41 8.57
CA ASN A 300 -4.54 20.24 8.49
C ASN A 300 -5.25 20.37 9.85
N GLY A 301 -4.49 20.68 10.91
CA GLY A 301 -4.95 20.81 12.28
C GLY A 301 -5.03 19.47 13.01
N LEU A 302 -4.83 19.49 14.33
CA LEU A 302 -4.99 18.30 15.18
C LEU A 302 -6.42 17.76 15.11
N PRO A 303 -6.62 16.44 15.32
CA PRO A 303 -7.93 15.87 15.48
C PRO A 303 -8.71 16.52 16.63
N SER A 304 -9.98 16.79 16.39
CA SER A 304 -10.93 17.31 17.39
C SER A 304 -12.36 17.00 16.94
N GLU A 305 -13.34 17.33 17.78
CA GLU A 305 -14.76 17.27 17.39
C GLU A 305 -15.07 18.16 16.18
N THR A 306 -14.37 19.29 16.04
CA THR A 306 -14.54 20.23 14.91
C THR A 306 -13.62 19.96 13.72
N ASN A 307 -12.67 19.03 13.86
CA ASN A 307 -11.73 18.63 12.81
C ASN A 307 -11.60 17.09 12.75
N PRO A 308 -12.66 16.40 12.31
CA PRO A 308 -12.69 14.94 12.24
C PRO A 308 -11.80 14.36 11.13
N TYR A 309 -11.31 13.15 11.37
CA TYR A 309 -10.44 12.40 10.48
C TYR A 309 -10.90 10.94 10.31
N LEU A 310 -10.70 10.40 9.12
CA LEU A 310 -10.69 8.97 8.83
C LEU A 310 -9.32 8.59 8.26
N PHE A 311 -8.61 7.66 8.90
CA PHE A 311 -7.42 7.02 8.32
C PHE A 311 -7.80 5.65 7.75
N ASN A 312 -7.53 5.47 6.46
CA ASN A 312 -8.07 4.37 5.67
C ASN A 312 -7.12 3.16 5.60
N GLY A 313 -6.73 2.63 6.76
CA GLY A 313 -5.87 1.45 6.87
C GLY A 313 -4.39 1.72 6.64
N ASP A 314 -3.59 0.67 6.81
CA ASP A 314 -2.14 0.65 6.58
C ASP A 314 -1.41 1.73 7.38
N PHE A 315 -1.60 1.65 8.69
CA PHE A 315 -0.99 2.54 9.67
C PHE A 315 0.44 2.12 9.99
N VAL A 316 0.71 0.82 9.89
CA VAL A 316 1.93 0.16 10.36
C VAL A 316 2.67 -0.51 9.21
N ASP A 317 3.77 -1.18 9.56
CA ASP A 317 4.73 -1.83 8.67
C ASP A 317 5.49 -0.82 7.80
N ARG A 318 6.62 -1.29 7.23
CA ARG A 318 7.47 -0.53 6.31
C ARG A 318 8.26 0.57 6.99
N GLY A 319 7.59 1.63 7.45
CA GLY A 319 8.21 2.66 8.25
C GLY A 319 8.59 2.13 9.64
N SER A 320 9.68 2.65 10.18
CA SER A 320 10.28 2.17 11.44
C SER A 320 9.78 2.93 12.68
N PHE A 321 8.66 3.66 12.55
CA PHE A 321 7.97 4.35 13.62
C PHE A 321 6.48 3.93 13.66
N SER A 322 6.21 2.65 13.39
CA SER A 322 4.85 2.10 13.36
C SER A 322 4.21 2.08 14.74
N VAL A 323 5.00 1.84 15.79
CA VAL A 323 4.55 1.86 17.18
C VAL A 323 4.07 3.25 17.59
N GLU A 324 4.85 4.29 17.29
CA GLU A 324 4.48 5.68 17.57
C GLU A 324 3.22 6.06 16.81
N THR A 325 3.16 5.71 15.52
CA THR A 325 2.01 5.96 14.64
C THR A 325 0.73 5.34 15.21
N ILE A 326 0.73 4.04 15.50
CA ILE A 326 -0.50 3.35 15.93
C ILE A 326 -0.96 3.80 17.33
N PHE A 327 -0.05 4.07 18.26
CA PHE A 327 -0.42 4.59 19.58
C PHE A 327 -1.00 6.00 19.50
N THR A 328 -0.49 6.86 18.61
CA THR A 328 -1.08 8.18 18.37
C THR A 328 -2.48 8.07 17.76
N LEU A 329 -2.69 7.18 16.78
CA LEU A 329 -4.01 6.97 16.16
C LEU A 329 -5.02 6.38 17.15
N PHE A 330 -4.65 5.36 17.93
CA PHE A 330 -5.52 4.80 18.97
C PHE A 330 -5.81 5.79 20.08
N GLY A 331 -4.83 6.62 20.45
CA GLY A 331 -5.00 7.70 21.40
C GLY A 331 -6.07 8.70 20.96
N PHE A 332 -5.98 9.21 19.72
CA PHE A 332 -7.02 10.08 19.17
C PHE A 332 -8.37 9.39 18.98
N LYS A 333 -8.38 8.08 18.67
CA LYS A 333 -9.62 7.31 18.57
C LYS A 333 -10.35 7.24 19.90
N LEU A 334 -9.64 7.02 21.00
CA LEU A 334 -10.22 6.99 22.35
C LEU A 334 -10.58 8.40 22.85
N LEU A 335 -9.82 9.43 22.47
CA LEU A 335 -10.13 10.82 22.82
C LEU A 335 -11.35 11.37 22.08
N TYR A 336 -11.50 11.05 20.79
CA TYR A 336 -12.59 11.54 19.93
C TYR A 336 -13.30 10.38 19.20
N PRO A 337 -14.01 9.49 19.93
CA PRO A 337 -14.56 8.25 19.37
C PRO A 337 -15.55 8.46 18.23
N ASN A 338 -16.24 9.60 18.19
CA ASN A 338 -17.22 9.95 17.16
C ASN A 338 -16.70 10.93 16.10
N HIS A 339 -15.40 11.23 16.10
CA HIS A 339 -14.79 12.20 15.17
C HIS A 339 -13.43 11.73 14.62
N PHE A 340 -12.88 10.65 15.16
CA PHE A 340 -11.68 10.01 14.66
C PHE A 340 -12.00 8.56 14.27
N TYR A 341 -11.71 8.17 13.04
CA TYR A 341 -12.14 6.89 12.47
C TYR A 341 -10.95 6.16 11.87
N LEU A 342 -10.95 4.83 11.97
CA LEU A 342 -9.88 3.96 11.52
C LEU A 342 -10.50 2.79 10.74
N SER A 343 -10.14 2.64 9.47
CA SER A 343 -10.43 1.42 8.69
C SER A 343 -9.29 0.42 8.83
N ARG A 344 -9.58 -0.87 8.71
CA ARG A 344 -8.56 -1.90 8.54
C ARG A 344 -7.95 -1.81 7.14
N GLY A 345 -6.62 -1.86 7.03
CA GLY A 345 -5.89 -2.12 5.79
C GLY A 345 -5.36 -3.56 5.73
N ASN A 346 -4.68 -3.93 4.64
CA ASN A 346 -4.11 -5.27 4.54
C ASN A 346 -2.90 -5.45 5.49
N HIS A 347 -2.20 -4.37 5.84
CA HIS A 347 -1.09 -4.39 6.79
C HIS A 347 -1.55 -4.50 8.25
N GLU A 348 -2.82 -4.33 8.58
CA GLU A 348 -3.36 -4.72 9.89
C GLU A 348 -3.73 -6.22 9.93
N SER A 349 -2.75 -7.06 9.56
CA SER A 349 -2.86 -8.53 9.52
C SER A 349 -1.57 -9.23 9.98
N ASP A 350 -1.74 -10.43 10.55
CA ASP A 350 -0.66 -11.19 11.17
C ASP A 350 0.50 -11.49 10.20
N VAL A 351 0.16 -11.94 8.99
CA VAL A 351 1.16 -12.30 7.97
C VAL A 351 1.94 -11.07 7.53
N MET A 352 1.28 -9.93 7.34
CA MET A 352 1.96 -8.70 6.95
C MET A 352 2.88 -8.21 8.08
N ASN A 353 2.39 -8.14 9.32
CA ASN A 353 3.17 -7.63 10.44
C ASN A 353 4.43 -8.47 10.74
N LYS A 354 4.34 -9.79 10.58
CA LYS A 354 5.49 -10.71 10.69
C LYS A 354 6.58 -10.43 9.65
N MET A 355 6.17 -9.98 8.47
CA MET A 355 7.04 -9.83 7.31
C MET A 355 7.61 -8.42 7.20
N TYR A 356 6.77 -7.40 7.42
CA TYR A 356 7.06 -6.01 7.07
C TYR A 356 7.39 -5.08 8.24
N GLY A 357 7.55 -5.65 9.44
CA GLY A 357 8.33 -5.05 10.52
C GLY A 357 7.56 -4.64 11.75
N PHE A 358 6.23 -4.50 11.71
CA PHE A 358 5.47 -4.08 12.88
C PHE A 358 5.60 -5.07 14.04
N GLU A 359 5.51 -6.38 13.79
CA GLU A 359 5.70 -7.38 14.84
C GLU A 359 7.11 -7.30 15.46
N GLY A 360 8.13 -7.13 14.61
CA GLY A 360 9.51 -6.96 15.06
C GLY A 360 9.71 -5.69 15.88
N GLU A 361 9.08 -4.59 15.47
CA GLU A 361 9.16 -3.30 16.13
C GLU A 361 8.48 -3.35 17.51
N VAL A 362 7.29 -3.94 17.60
CA VAL A 362 6.57 -4.13 18.88
C VAL A 362 7.36 -5.03 19.83
N LYS A 363 7.98 -6.11 19.34
CA LYS A 363 8.84 -6.96 20.18
C LYS A 363 10.08 -6.24 20.68
N SER A 364 10.69 -5.43 19.82
CA SER A 364 11.88 -4.65 20.17
C SER A 364 11.58 -3.56 21.20
N LYS A 365 10.48 -2.83 21.02
CA LYS A 365 10.09 -1.72 21.91
C LYS A 365 9.38 -2.22 23.18
N TYR A 366 8.63 -3.32 23.08
CA TYR A 366 7.81 -3.87 24.17
C TYR A 366 8.01 -5.37 24.37
N SER A 367 7.13 -6.22 23.84
CA SER A 367 7.11 -7.66 24.12
C SER A 367 6.30 -8.46 23.10
N GLN A 368 6.55 -9.77 23.03
CA GLN A 368 5.75 -10.73 22.25
C GLN A 368 4.25 -10.62 22.57
N LYS A 369 3.90 -10.57 23.86
CA LYS A 369 2.52 -10.51 24.32
C LYS A 369 1.78 -9.26 23.81
N MET A 370 2.49 -8.15 23.66
CA MET A 370 1.90 -6.93 23.10
C MET A 370 1.64 -7.06 21.59
N ALA A 371 2.53 -7.74 20.85
CA ALA A 371 2.33 -8.00 19.42
C ALA A 371 1.10 -8.91 19.18
N GLU A 372 0.90 -9.91 20.02
CA GLU A 372 -0.28 -10.78 19.99
C GLU A 372 -1.57 -9.98 20.29
N LEU A 373 -1.54 -9.08 21.28
CA LEU A 373 -2.67 -8.20 21.58
C LEU A 373 -3.00 -7.25 20.42
N PHE A 374 -2.00 -6.67 19.75
CA PHE A 374 -2.23 -5.87 18.53
C PHE A 374 -2.89 -6.69 17.44
N THR A 375 -2.41 -7.92 17.20
CA THR A 375 -2.98 -8.84 16.21
C THR A 375 -4.45 -9.15 16.52
N GLU A 376 -4.79 -9.34 17.79
CA GLU A 376 -6.17 -9.49 18.24
C GLU A 376 -7.00 -8.22 17.97
N ILE A 377 -6.49 -7.04 18.35
CA ILE A 377 -7.18 -5.75 18.17
C ILE A 377 -7.45 -5.46 16.69
N PHE A 378 -6.48 -5.72 15.81
CA PHE A 378 -6.63 -5.49 14.37
C PHE A 378 -7.76 -6.31 13.76
N ASN A 379 -8.10 -7.47 14.33
CA ASN A 379 -9.26 -8.24 13.89
C ASN A 379 -10.61 -7.55 14.17
N TYR A 380 -10.65 -6.61 15.12
CA TYR A 380 -11.87 -5.88 15.45
C TYR A 380 -12.04 -4.57 14.67
N LEU A 381 -11.02 -4.10 13.95
CA LEU A 381 -11.10 -2.87 13.15
C LEU A 381 -12.23 -2.95 12.11
N PRO A 382 -13.07 -1.91 11.94
CA PRO A 382 -14.03 -1.83 10.84
C PRO A 382 -13.36 -1.98 9.47
N LEU A 383 -14.03 -2.59 8.50
CA LEU A 383 -13.45 -2.84 7.17
C LEU A 383 -13.67 -1.66 6.21
N CYS A 384 -14.70 -0.86 6.42
CA CYS A 384 -15.05 0.24 5.54
C CYS A 384 -15.98 1.25 6.24
N HIS A 385 -16.13 2.40 5.58
CA HIS A 385 -16.97 3.49 6.05
C HIS A 385 -17.87 4.00 4.92
N VAL A 386 -19.02 4.56 5.30
CA VAL A 386 -19.87 5.33 4.38
C VAL A 386 -20.09 6.72 4.96
N VAL A 387 -19.59 7.75 4.28
CA VAL A 387 -19.73 9.15 4.70
C VAL A 387 -20.94 9.79 4.03
N ASN A 388 -21.82 10.40 4.83
CA ASN A 388 -23.07 11.04 4.42
C ASN A 388 -23.95 10.17 3.50
N LYS A 389 -23.89 8.84 3.65
CA LYS A 389 -24.59 7.87 2.78
C LYS A 389 -24.26 8.01 1.28
N LYS A 390 -23.15 8.68 0.95
CA LYS A 390 -22.80 9.05 -0.43
C LYS A 390 -21.37 8.69 -0.82
N ILE A 391 -20.44 8.64 0.12
CA ILE A 391 -19.04 8.32 -0.18
C ILE A 391 -18.70 6.99 0.47
N PHE A 392 -18.34 5.98 -0.31
CA PHE A 392 -17.86 4.71 0.21
C PHE A 392 -16.34 4.75 0.35
N VAL A 393 -15.82 4.35 1.51
CA VAL A 393 -14.39 4.38 1.83
C VAL A 393 -13.93 2.99 2.28
N CYS A 394 -12.98 2.41 1.57
CA CYS A 394 -12.35 1.12 1.91
C CYS A 394 -10.85 1.18 1.59
N HIS A 395 -10.02 0.34 2.20
CA HIS A 395 -8.58 0.41 1.96
C HIS A 395 -8.19 -0.05 0.54
N GLY A 396 -8.52 -1.29 0.19
CA GLY A 396 -8.25 -1.92 -1.11
C GLY A 396 -9.24 -1.45 -2.17
N GLY A 397 -10.37 -2.14 -2.35
CA GLY A 397 -11.31 -1.75 -3.40
C GLY A 397 -12.59 -2.57 -3.47
N LEU A 398 -13.10 -2.71 -4.69
CA LEU A 398 -14.37 -3.37 -4.97
C LEU A 398 -14.20 -4.87 -5.25
N PHE A 399 -15.33 -5.52 -5.54
CA PHE A 399 -15.53 -6.94 -5.30
C PHE A 399 -15.45 -7.80 -6.56
N LYS A 400 -14.95 -9.02 -6.39
CA LYS A 400 -15.01 -10.09 -7.39
C LYS A 400 -16.44 -10.50 -7.71
N GLU A 401 -17.28 -10.54 -6.69
CA GLU A 401 -18.71 -10.84 -6.84
C GLU A 401 -19.49 -9.65 -7.41
N ASN A 402 -20.51 -9.94 -8.20
CA ASN A 402 -21.49 -8.95 -8.62
C ASN A 402 -22.50 -8.67 -7.49
N ASP A 403 -23.24 -7.57 -7.63
CA ASP A 403 -24.41 -7.29 -6.79
C ASP A 403 -24.11 -7.22 -5.28
N ILE A 404 -22.93 -6.71 -4.92
CA ILE A 404 -22.59 -6.40 -3.54
C ILE A 404 -23.35 -5.15 -3.08
N THR A 405 -24.06 -5.29 -1.96
CA THR A 405 -24.77 -4.20 -1.30
C THR A 405 -24.07 -3.84 0.02
N LEU A 406 -24.34 -2.64 0.55
CA LEU A 406 -23.86 -2.25 1.87
C LEU A 406 -24.28 -3.25 2.97
N ASP A 407 -25.46 -3.86 2.86
CA ASP A 407 -25.94 -4.85 3.83
C ASP A 407 -25.14 -6.16 3.78
N LYS A 408 -24.74 -6.61 2.59
CA LYS A 408 -23.82 -7.76 2.47
C LYS A 408 -22.48 -7.47 3.13
N ILE A 409 -21.98 -6.24 3.01
CA ILE A 409 -20.73 -5.81 3.65
C ILE A 409 -20.90 -5.76 5.19
N LYS A 410 -22.01 -5.20 5.68
CA LYS A 410 -22.33 -5.15 7.12
C LYS A 410 -22.37 -6.55 7.75
N ALA A 411 -22.84 -7.55 7.01
CA ALA A 411 -22.96 -8.94 7.48
C ALA A 411 -21.62 -9.72 7.52
N VAL A 412 -20.52 -9.17 6.98
CA VAL A 412 -19.22 -9.84 7.01
C VAL A 412 -18.70 -9.96 8.44
N ASN A 413 -18.42 -11.19 8.87
CA ASN A 413 -17.70 -11.45 10.12
C ASN A 413 -16.21 -11.09 9.95
N ARG A 414 -15.84 -9.90 10.44
CA ARG A 414 -14.48 -9.37 10.34
C ARG A 414 -13.50 -9.86 11.41
N VAL A 415 -14.00 -10.48 12.49
CA VAL A 415 -13.19 -10.83 13.68
C VAL A 415 -12.36 -12.09 13.42
N ARG A 416 -11.37 -11.95 12.54
CA ARG A 416 -10.48 -12.99 12.03
C ARG A 416 -9.37 -12.37 11.19
N GLN A 417 -8.37 -13.17 10.85
CA GLN A 417 -7.43 -12.80 9.78
C GLN A 417 -8.16 -12.74 8.42
N PRO A 418 -7.72 -11.87 7.50
CA PRO A 418 -8.29 -11.81 6.15
C PRO A 418 -8.21 -13.18 5.45
N PRO A 419 -9.30 -13.68 4.84
CA PRO A 419 -9.24 -14.85 3.98
C PRO A 419 -8.52 -14.57 2.66
N ASP A 420 -8.22 -15.63 1.90
CA ASP A 420 -7.65 -15.55 0.55
C ASP A 420 -8.67 -15.07 -0.51
N GLU A 421 -9.98 -15.09 -0.19
CA GLU A 421 -11.05 -14.67 -1.11
C GLU A 421 -12.30 -14.13 -0.36
N GLY A 422 -13.19 -13.49 -1.11
CA GLY A 422 -14.48 -12.97 -0.63
C GLY A 422 -14.43 -11.49 -0.24
N ILE A 423 -15.56 -10.95 0.22
CA ILE A 423 -15.76 -9.51 0.47
C ILE A 423 -14.66 -8.90 1.35
N MET A 424 -14.27 -9.58 2.43
CA MET A 424 -13.21 -9.09 3.33
C MET A 424 -11.85 -9.02 2.64
N CYS A 425 -11.52 -9.98 1.77
CA CYS A 425 -10.28 -9.96 0.99
C CYS A 425 -10.29 -8.78 0.02
N ASP A 426 -11.37 -8.63 -0.74
CA ASP A 426 -11.48 -7.61 -1.78
C ASP A 426 -11.42 -6.18 -1.22
N LEU A 427 -12.07 -5.93 -0.06
CA LEU A 427 -12.02 -4.65 0.65
C LEU A 427 -10.61 -4.24 1.06
N LEU A 428 -9.69 -5.18 1.22
CA LEU A 428 -8.33 -4.95 1.71
C LEU A 428 -7.28 -5.03 0.59
N TRP A 429 -7.56 -5.71 -0.53
CA TRP A 429 -6.53 -6.06 -1.52
C TRP A 429 -6.83 -5.71 -2.97
N SER A 430 -8.08 -5.37 -3.32
CA SER A 430 -8.41 -5.09 -4.72
C SER A 430 -7.88 -3.74 -5.20
N ASP A 431 -7.56 -3.64 -6.49
CA ASP A 431 -7.06 -2.42 -7.15
C ASP A 431 -7.96 -2.02 -8.34
N PRO A 432 -8.11 -0.72 -8.66
CA PRO A 432 -8.79 -0.30 -9.88
C PRO A 432 -7.97 -0.66 -11.15
N GLN A 433 -8.65 -0.84 -12.28
CA GLN A 433 -8.05 -0.95 -13.61
C GLN A 433 -8.81 -0.08 -14.63
N GLU A 434 -8.12 0.39 -15.66
CA GLU A 434 -8.74 1.27 -16.66
C GLU A 434 -9.75 0.55 -17.56
N GLU A 435 -9.51 -0.73 -17.85
CA GLU A 435 -10.37 -1.53 -18.71
C GLU A 435 -11.63 -2.03 -17.98
N ASN A 436 -12.74 -2.16 -18.70
CA ASN A 436 -13.97 -2.74 -18.16
C ASN A 436 -13.77 -4.20 -17.69
N GLY A 437 -14.60 -4.61 -16.74
CA GLY A 437 -14.66 -5.96 -16.20
C GLY A 437 -13.74 -6.16 -15.01
N ARG A 438 -13.18 -7.36 -14.90
CA ARG A 438 -12.31 -7.77 -13.78
C ARG A 438 -11.12 -8.54 -14.33
N ALA A 439 -9.97 -8.39 -13.68
CA ALA A 439 -8.78 -9.20 -13.95
C ALA A 439 -8.19 -9.76 -12.65
N PRO A 440 -7.35 -10.80 -12.73
CA PRO A 440 -6.54 -11.22 -11.59
C PRO A 440 -5.72 -10.06 -11.02
N SER A 441 -5.60 -9.99 -9.69
CA SER A 441 -4.78 -8.97 -9.04
C SER A 441 -3.30 -9.15 -9.38
N LYS A 442 -2.61 -8.04 -9.69
CA LYS A 442 -1.15 -8.02 -9.86
C LYS A 442 -0.42 -8.44 -8.59
N ARG A 443 -1.10 -8.35 -7.44
CA ARG A 443 -0.60 -8.73 -6.11
C ARG A 443 -0.74 -10.22 -5.82
N GLY A 444 -1.57 -10.95 -6.57
CA GLY A 444 -1.83 -12.38 -6.37
C GLY A 444 -2.87 -12.70 -5.28
N VAL A 445 -3.55 -11.67 -4.77
CA VAL A 445 -4.66 -11.69 -3.80
C VAL A 445 -5.59 -10.50 -4.11
N GLY A 446 -6.90 -10.68 -3.96
CA GLY A 446 -7.91 -9.73 -4.45
C GLY A 446 -8.07 -9.75 -5.98
N ILE A 447 -8.68 -8.70 -6.54
CA ILE A 447 -8.90 -8.55 -7.98
C ILE A 447 -8.52 -7.15 -8.48
N GLN A 448 -8.39 -7.02 -9.80
CA GLN A 448 -8.51 -5.71 -10.45
C GLN A 448 -9.97 -5.50 -10.91
N PHE A 449 -10.52 -4.29 -10.75
CA PHE A 449 -11.90 -3.96 -11.10
C PHE A 449 -12.00 -2.71 -11.98
N GLY A 450 -12.80 -2.79 -13.05
CA GLY A 450 -12.98 -1.73 -14.03
C GLY A 450 -13.98 -0.63 -13.67
N PRO A 451 -14.14 0.37 -14.57
CA PRO A 451 -15.08 1.46 -14.39
C PRO A 451 -16.54 1.00 -14.37
N ASP A 452 -16.93 -0.02 -15.13
CA ASP A 452 -18.26 -0.65 -15.11
C ASP A 452 -18.61 -1.25 -13.74
N ILE A 453 -17.65 -1.90 -13.09
CA ILE A 453 -17.84 -2.48 -11.75
C ILE A 453 -18.08 -1.37 -10.72
N THR A 454 -17.29 -0.30 -10.82
CA THR A 454 -17.43 0.88 -9.96
C THR A 454 -18.78 1.54 -10.14
N GLU A 455 -19.16 1.80 -11.39
CA GLU A 455 -20.43 2.44 -11.71
C GLU A 455 -21.63 1.60 -11.21
N ASN A 456 -21.60 0.29 -11.44
CA ASN A 456 -22.66 -0.60 -10.99
C ASN A 456 -22.79 -0.63 -9.47
N PHE A 457 -21.67 -0.70 -8.74
CA PHE A 457 -21.68 -0.66 -7.27
C PHE A 457 -22.25 0.65 -6.73
N LEU A 458 -21.84 1.78 -7.32
CA LEU A 458 -22.30 3.11 -6.91
C LEU A 458 -23.80 3.29 -7.15
N LYS A 459 -24.28 2.97 -8.36
CA LYS A 459 -25.71 3.04 -8.71
C LYS A 459 -26.56 2.17 -7.80
N LYS A 460 -26.11 0.95 -7.52
CA LYS A 460 -26.86 -0.01 -6.71
C LYS A 460 -27.00 0.40 -5.24
N ASN A 461 -26.04 1.16 -4.72
CA ASN A 461 -26.00 1.57 -3.31
C ASN A 461 -26.28 3.07 -3.11
N ASP A 462 -26.72 3.78 -4.16
CA ASP A 462 -27.01 5.23 -4.15
C ASP A 462 -25.83 6.09 -3.64
N LEU A 463 -24.63 5.77 -4.13
CA LEU A 463 -23.36 6.43 -3.79
C LEU A 463 -22.86 7.32 -4.93
N LEU A 464 -22.05 8.33 -4.59
CA LEU A 464 -21.42 9.25 -5.54
C LEU A 464 -20.10 8.72 -6.09
N TYR A 465 -19.21 8.27 -5.20
CA TYR A 465 -17.88 7.76 -5.56
C TYR A 465 -17.26 6.91 -4.44
N VAL A 466 -16.21 6.18 -4.80
CA VAL A 466 -15.37 5.39 -3.90
C VAL A 466 -14.08 6.15 -3.59
N VAL A 467 -13.66 6.14 -2.33
CA VAL A 467 -12.30 6.52 -1.90
C VAL A 467 -11.59 5.26 -1.42
N ARG A 468 -10.39 5.04 -1.94
CA ARG A 468 -9.52 3.95 -1.53
C ARG A 468 -8.07 4.39 -1.41
N SER A 469 -7.20 3.52 -0.91
CA SER A 469 -5.79 3.85 -0.61
C SER A 469 -4.82 2.85 -1.23
N HIS A 470 -4.04 2.05 -0.48
CA HIS A 470 -3.37 0.79 -0.90
C HIS A 470 -2.34 0.82 -2.07
N GLU A 471 -2.36 1.84 -2.93
CA GLU A 471 -1.40 2.06 -4.01
C GLU A 471 -0.71 3.42 -3.83
N VAL A 472 0.62 3.40 -3.85
CA VAL A 472 1.44 4.61 -3.91
C VAL A 472 1.15 5.35 -5.21
N LYS A 473 0.85 6.65 -5.10
CA LYS A 473 0.63 7.54 -6.26
C LYS A 473 1.62 8.71 -6.26
N PRO A 474 2.06 9.19 -7.44
CA PRO A 474 3.10 10.22 -7.53
C PRO A 474 2.75 11.51 -6.78
N GLU A 475 1.51 11.98 -6.98
CA GLU A 475 0.99 13.20 -6.34
C GLU A 475 0.29 12.90 -5.00
N GLY A 476 0.45 11.69 -4.47
CA GLY A 476 -0.28 11.20 -3.31
C GLY A 476 -1.73 10.81 -3.59
N TYR A 477 -2.22 11.03 -4.82
CA TYR A 477 -3.56 10.63 -5.22
C TYR A 477 -3.65 10.33 -6.71
N GLU A 478 -4.72 9.64 -7.12
CA GLU A 478 -5.09 9.45 -8.52
C GLU A 478 -6.62 9.37 -8.66
N LYS A 479 -7.14 9.87 -9.79
CA LYS A 479 -8.56 9.81 -10.13
C LYS A 479 -8.75 8.72 -11.19
N HIS A 480 -9.54 7.71 -10.89
CA HIS A 480 -9.87 6.61 -11.79
C HIS A 480 -11.35 6.67 -12.19
N HIS A 481 -11.70 5.94 -13.24
CA HIS A 481 -13.08 5.62 -13.60
C HIS A 481 -13.97 6.86 -13.71
N ASP A 482 -13.51 7.87 -14.46
CA ASP A 482 -14.20 9.15 -14.66
C ASP A 482 -14.52 9.91 -13.36
N GLY A 483 -13.65 9.82 -12.36
CA GLY A 483 -13.83 10.47 -11.07
C GLY A 483 -14.83 9.77 -10.16
N LYS A 484 -15.15 8.49 -10.41
CA LYS A 484 -15.98 7.65 -9.54
C LYS A 484 -15.16 6.81 -8.56
N CYS A 485 -13.84 6.72 -8.73
CA CYS A 485 -12.93 6.04 -7.81
C CYS A 485 -11.69 6.92 -7.59
N TYR A 486 -11.34 7.19 -6.34
CA TYR A 486 -10.18 7.99 -5.96
C TYR A 486 -9.21 7.13 -5.15
N THR A 487 -7.95 7.11 -5.56
CA THR A 487 -6.87 6.59 -4.73
C THR A 487 -6.26 7.75 -3.93
N ILE A 488 -6.13 7.60 -2.61
CA ILE A 488 -5.48 8.56 -1.71
C ILE A 488 -4.41 7.85 -0.87
N PHE A 489 -3.19 8.39 -0.84
CA PHE A 489 -2.03 7.80 -0.19
C PHE A 489 -1.31 8.87 0.63
N SER A 490 -1.10 8.63 1.94
CA SER A 490 -0.66 9.67 2.89
C SER A 490 0.76 9.46 3.42
N ALA A 491 1.55 8.57 2.81
CA ALA A 491 2.97 8.36 3.12
C ALA A 491 3.85 9.00 2.02
N PRO A 492 4.27 10.28 2.18
CA PRO A 492 5.15 10.92 1.21
C PRO A 492 6.55 10.28 1.25
N ASN A 493 7.27 10.33 0.12
CA ASN A 493 8.59 9.70 -0.06
C ASN A 493 8.63 8.27 0.51
N TYR A 494 7.65 7.46 0.15
CA TYR A 494 7.41 6.16 0.76
C TYR A 494 8.69 5.31 0.83
N CYS A 495 8.93 4.70 1.99
CA CYS A 495 10.14 3.90 2.29
C CYS A 495 11.46 4.64 1.98
N ASP A 496 11.50 5.96 2.13
CA ASP A 496 12.65 6.85 1.91
C ASP A 496 13.22 6.85 0.48
N THR A 497 12.53 6.23 -0.49
CA THR A 497 13.11 5.88 -1.80
C THR A 497 12.25 6.26 -2.99
N ILE A 498 10.92 6.27 -2.83
CA ILE A 498 10.01 6.43 -3.96
C ILE A 498 9.95 7.88 -4.45
N GLY A 499 9.98 8.86 -3.54
CA GLY A 499 9.91 10.29 -3.87
C GLY A 499 8.52 10.79 -4.30
N ASN A 500 7.45 10.05 -3.99
CA ASN A 500 6.08 10.50 -4.18
C ASN A 500 5.69 11.57 -3.15
N LYS A 501 4.63 12.35 -3.43
CA LYS A 501 3.92 13.12 -2.41
C LYS A 501 2.97 12.24 -1.60
N GLY A 502 2.58 12.72 -0.43
CA GLY A 502 1.41 12.28 0.30
C GLY A 502 0.23 13.18 -0.05
N ALA A 503 -1.00 12.72 0.18
CA ALA A 503 -2.18 13.57 0.08
C ALA A 503 -3.27 13.15 1.07
N PHE A 504 -4.21 14.06 1.32
CA PHE A 504 -5.45 13.81 2.03
C PHE A 504 -6.63 14.50 1.33
N ILE A 505 -7.83 13.94 1.50
CA ILE A 505 -9.08 14.53 1.01
C ILE A 505 -9.71 15.36 2.12
N THR A 506 -10.33 16.48 1.74
CA THR A 506 -11.19 17.29 2.59
C THR A 506 -12.54 17.51 1.91
N ILE A 507 -13.61 17.32 2.67
CA ILE A 507 -15.00 17.59 2.26
C ILE A 507 -15.69 18.42 3.34
N THR A 508 -16.87 18.99 3.02
CA THR A 508 -17.80 19.51 4.02
C THR A 508 -19.15 18.82 3.88
N GLY A 509 -19.99 18.81 4.92
CA GLY A 509 -21.26 18.08 4.91
C GLY A 509 -22.20 18.40 3.74
N GLU A 510 -22.18 19.65 3.28
CA GLU A 510 -22.96 20.16 2.14
C GLU A 510 -22.23 20.05 0.78
N ASN A 511 -20.90 19.89 0.78
CA ASN A 511 -20.08 19.82 -0.43
C ASN A 511 -19.25 18.53 -0.44
N LEU A 512 -19.91 17.45 -0.86
CA LEU A 512 -19.32 16.12 -0.94
C LEU A 512 -18.58 15.87 -2.26
N PHE A 513 -18.87 16.63 -3.32
CA PHE A 513 -18.26 16.44 -4.64
C PHE A 513 -18.06 17.78 -5.39
N PRO A 514 -16.96 17.96 -6.15
CA PRO A 514 -15.78 17.10 -6.17
C PRO A 514 -14.99 17.20 -4.86
N PRO A 515 -14.31 16.13 -4.40
CA PRO A 515 -13.49 16.20 -3.20
C PRO A 515 -12.32 17.18 -3.38
N ARG A 516 -12.01 17.96 -2.34
CA ARG A 516 -10.79 18.77 -2.31
C ARG A 516 -9.63 17.87 -1.89
N ILE A 517 -8.59 17.79 -2.72
CA ILE A 517 -7.40 16.99 -2.43
C ILE A 517 -6.24 17.94 -2.15
N THR A 518 -5.51 17.69 -1.06
CA THR A 518 -4.32 18.46 -0.68
C THR A 518 -3.13 17.52 -0.64
N SER A 519 -2.15 17.75 -1.51
CA SER A 519 -0.88 17.02 -1.52
C SER A 519 0.16 17.72 -0.63
N PHE A 520 1.07 16.94 -0.06
CA PHE A 520 2.16 17.41 0.80
C PHE A 520 3.42 16.57 0.60
N GLU A 521 4.57 17.18 0.93
CA GLU A 521 5.89 16.56 0.82
C GLU A 521 6.29 15.87 2.13
N ALA A 522 7.29 14.99 2.05
CA ALA A 522 7.87 14.33 3.21
C ALA A 522 8.63 15.32 4.09
N VAL A 523 8.66 15.05 5.40
CA VAL A 523 9.47 15.79 6.37
C VAL A 523 10.66 14.95 6.84
N SER A 524 11.66 15.62 7.42
CA SER A 524 12.81 14.92 8.00
C SER A 524 12.39 14.09 9.22
N HIS A 525 12.96 12.90 9.33
CA HIS A 525 12.84 12.02 10.50
C HIS A 525 14.22 11.55 10.97
N PRO A 526 14.35 11.00 12.19
CA PRO A 526 15.59 10.39 12.68
C PRO A 526 16.10 9.28 11.76
N ASN A 527 17.41 9.06 11.81
CA ASN A 527 18.11 8.10 10.95
C ASN A 527 17.87 6.64 11.38
N VAL A 528 16.63 6.16 11.23
CA VAL A 528 16.24 4.76 11.33
C VAL A 528 15.69 4.37 9.96
N LYS A 529 16.40 3.48 9.26
CA LYS A 529 16.01 3.05 7.91
C LYS A 529 14.62 2.43 7.92
N ALA A 530 13.85 2.60 6.85
CA ALA A 530 12.67 1.78 6.60
C ALA A 530 13.01 0.28 6.74
N MET A 531 12.04 -0.51 7.21
CA MET A 531 12.13 -1.95 7.41
C MET A 531 13.22 -2.40 8.41
N ALA A 532 13.69 -1.52 9.31
CA ALA A 532 14.74 -1.85 10.28
C ALA A 532 14.38 -3.03 11.21
N TYR A 533 13.08 -3.22 11.45
CA TYR A 533 12.54 -4.29 12.30
C TYR A 533 11.87 -5.41 11.50
N ALA A 534 11.85 -5.30 10.17
CA ALA A 534 11.34 -6.36 9.31
C ALA A 534 12.11 -7.65 9.55
N SER A 535 11.44 -8.76 9.30
CA SER A 535 12.12 -10.05 9.33
C SER A 535 13.36 -9.95 8.46
N SER A 536 14.50 -10.42 8.97
CA SER A 536 15.72 -10.51 8.16
C SER A 536 15.47 -11.26 6.85
N PHE A 537 14.40 -12.08 6.82
CA PHE A 537 13.80 -12.70 5.64
C PHE A 537 13.56 -11.75 4.44
N PHE A 538 13.16 -10.49 4.65
CA PHE A 538 12.93 -9.55 3.54
C PHE A 538 14.22 -9.12 2.86
N ASN A 539 15.35 -9.14 3.58
CA ASN A 539 16.67 -8.96 2.97
C ASN A 539 17.06 -10.13 2.04
N PHE A 540 16.26 -11.21 1.99
CA PHE A 540 16.46 -12.36 1.09
C PHE A 540 15.53 -12.38 -0.13
N LEU A 541 14.48 -11.56 -0.21
CA LEU A 541 13.64 -11.39 -1.41
C LEU A 541 14.29 -10.37 -2.35
#